data_AF-A0A7S4RF11-F1
#
_entry.id   AF-A0A7S4RF11-F1
#
_cell.length_a   1.000
_cell.length_b   1.000
_cell.length_c   1.000
_cell.angle_alpha   90.00
_cell.angle_beta   90.00
_cell.angle_gamma   90.00
#
_symmetry.space_group_name_H-M   'P 1'
#
loop_
_entity.id
_entity.type
_entity.pdbx_description
1 polymer ?
#
loop_
_entity_poly.entity_id
_entity_poly.type
_entity_poly.pdbx_seq_one_letter_code
_entity_poly.pdbx_strand_id
1 'polypeptide(L)'
;MVSSHQNANEGTTPAKNESPPSPFTSSPHLSELTIGAHVLFATDDWFAAAENLLHSTPPTFIPDLYCTEGKVMDGWETRRRRLPGHDWCVIKLGGQGGIVQGIEIDTAHFTGNHVPEISIQGIDLSALKGTDSVSWMPGALERIVSSEEKRGIGASLDQVAAAQKACEGVVGGGEDKKWRYLLEQTELKPGYEETRMHRFYLENEDKATTHVRVNYHPDGGVARLKVWGIPSPSSPKPPLYSPAQTSHECTVVPHSCSASHFFPALPTGCMELSSSTMGGRGVHCSDRHYGIPSNLIQHMPGRDMGDGWETARHPDRPSIWVKNEETGLLDSNLMDYCILKLGSVSKEGGICRIVLDTRHFRGNYPESAKVEGCYIINDAHIPDHEIEEQYKESWFTLIPRSRLGPDSLHVYDADLDQIESCEGRKVSHVKVTIYPDGGLSRVRVYGFGDDVCYSRL
;
A
#
# COMPACT_ATOMS: atom_id res chain seq x y z
N MET A 1 0.13 56.73 -32.65
CA MET A 1 -0.82 55.70 -33.10
C MET A 1 -0.04 54.57 -33.74
N VAL A 2 0.16 53.47 -33.03
CA VAL A 2 0.25 52.13 -33.63
C VAL A 2 -0.50 51.25 -32.65
N SER A 3 -1.67 50.80 -33.08
CA SER A 3 -2.50 49.87 -32.33
C SER A 3 -1.92 48.47 -32.48
N SER A 4 -1.78 47.75 -31.39
CA SER A 4 -1.80 46.29 -31.43
C SER A 4 -2.76 45.85 -30.33
N HIS A 5 -4.00 45.58 -30.73
CA HIS A 5 -4.91 44.76 -29.96
C HIS A 5 -4.25 43.40 -29.77
N GLN A 6 -3.63 43.17 -28.61
CA GLN A 6 -3.38 41.83 -28.12
C GLN A 6 -4.72 41.32 -27.57
N ASN A 7 -5.26 40.31 -28.24
CA ASN A 7 -6.44 39.59 -27.78
C ASN A 7 -6.13 38.98 -26.40
N ALA A 8 -6.79 39.50 -25.38
CA ALA A 8 -6.92 38.87 -24.08
C ALA A 8 -7.88 37.68 -24.21
N ASN A 9 -7.33 36.49 -24.43
CA ASN A 9 -7.99 35.21 -24.16
C ASN A 9 -6.86 34.17 -23.99
N GLU A 10 -6.12 34.27 -22.89
CA GLU A 10 -5.31 33.15 -22.41
C GLU A 10 -6.24 32.06 -21.89
N GLY A 11 -5.86 30.80 -22.11
CA GLY A 11 -6.70 29.60 -22.18
C GLY A 11 -7.73 29.41 -21.06
N THR A 12 -8.98 29.18 -21.46
CA THR A 12 -10.10 28.78 -20.58
C THR A 12 -10.54 27.34 -20.83
N THR A 13 -9.77 26.57 -21.62
CA THR A 13 -10.09 25.18 -21.92
C THR A 13 -10.04 24.36 -20.63
N PRO A 14 -11.12 23.64 -20.27
CA PRO A 14 -11.09 22.75 -19.12
C PRO A 14 -9.94 21.75 -19.24
N ALA A 15 -9.22 21.55 -18.15
CA ALA A 15 -8.20 20.52 -18.05
C ALA A 15 -8.78 19.15 -18.40
N LYS A 16 -8.00 18.32 -19.10
CA LYS A 16 -8.37 16.94 -19.40
C LYS A 16 -8.09 16.03 -18.21
N ASN A 17 -8.80 14.92 -18.12
CA ASN A 17 -8.50 13.84 -17.14
C ASN A 17 -7.30 12.98 -17.60
N GLU A 18 -6.31 13.62 -18.21
CA GLU A 18 -5.07 13.03 -18.72
C GLU A 18 -3.93 13.96 -18.30
N SER A 19 -2.78 13.39 -17.93
CA SER A 19 -1.60 14.18 -17.61
C SER A 19 -0.68 14.25 -18.83
N PRO A 20 -0.21 15.45 -19.21
CA PRO A 20 0.83 15.58 -20.22
C PRO A 20 2.10 14.80 -19.80
N PRO A 21 2.87 14.27 -20.76
CA PRO A 21 4.11 13.56 -20.44
C PRO A 21 5.06 14.47 -19.67
N SER A 22 5.63 13.96 -18.58
CA SER A 22 6.60 14.69 -17.77
C SER A 22 7.95 14.73 -18.46
N PRO A 23 8.75 15.81 -18.34
CA PRO A 23 10.09 15.83 -18.90
C PRO A 23 11.13 15.13 -18.01
N PHE A 24 10.76 14.72 -16.79
CA PHE A 24 11.65 14.10 -15.80
C PHE A 24 11.72 12.57 -15.88
N THR A 25 11.33 11.95 -17.00
CA THR A 25 11.21 10.48 -17.12
C THR A 25 12.49 9.68 -16.90
N SER A 26 13.65 10.34 -16.91
CA SER A 26 14.94 9.72 -16.60
C SER A 26 15.18 9.53 -15.09
N SER A 27 14.36 10.12 -14.23
CA SER A 27 14.44 10.02 -12.78
C SER A 27 13.17 9.41 -12.19
N PRO A 28 13.25 8.70 -11.05
CA PRO A 28 12.05 8.22 -10.36
C PRO A 28 11.27 9.35 -9.69
N HIS A 29 9.96 9.10 -9.52
CA HIS A 29 9.01 9.96 -8.83
C HIS A 29 9.00 9.63 -7.33
N LEU A 30 9.71 10.44 -6.53
CA LEU A 30 9.95 10.23 -5.09
C LEU A 30 8.73 10.48 -4.19
N SER A 31 7.69 11.16 -4.67
CA SER A 31 6.45 11.41 -3.92
C SER A 31 5.32 10.42 -4.25
N GLU A 32 5.62 9.31 -4.94
CA GLU A 32 4.61 8.32 -5.29
C GLU A 32 4.24 7.38 -4.13
N LEU A 33 2.95 7.11 -3.97
CA LEU A 33 2.45 6.17 -2.95
C LEU A 33 3.04 4.76 -3.09
N THR A 34 3.27 4.28 -4.33
CA THR A 34 3.74 2.91 -4.61
C THR A 34 5.14 2.62 -4.09
N ILE A 35 5.95 3.66 -3.88
CA ILE A 35 7.29 3.57 -3.28
C ILE A 35 7.30 4.01 -1.80
N GLY A 36 6.12 4.16 -1.18
CA GLY A 36 5.95 4.43 0.25
C GLY A 36 6.01 5.91 0.64
N ALA A 37 5.69 6.83 -0.28
CA ALA A 37 5.47 8.23 0.09
C ALA A 37 4.14 8.38 0.85
N HIS A 38 4.11 9.19 1.90
CA HIS A 38 2.90 9.43 2.70
C HIS A 38 2.84 10.84 3.27
N VAL A 39 1.63 11.38 3.41
CA VAL A 39 1.38 12.62 4.14
C VAL A 39 1.44 12.33 5.64
N LEU A 40 2.26 13.09 6.38
CA LEU A 40 2.39 12.98 7.83
C LEU A 40 1.46 13.94 8.56
N PHE A 41 1.18 15.09 7.95
CA PHE A 41 0.37 16.16 8.54
C PHE A 41 -0.17 17.06 7.44
N ALA A 42 -1.37 17.58 7.62
CA ALA A 42 -1.94 18.68 6.83
C ALA A 42 -2.69 19.62 7.78
N THR A 43 -2.59 20.93 7.56
CA THR A 43 -3.33 21.92 8.36
C THR A 43 -4.83 21.80 8.16
N ASP A 44 -5.26 21.46 6.95
CA ASP A 44 -6.67 21.42 6.56
C ASP A 44 -6.86 20.43 5.39
N ASP A 45 -7.85 19.56 5.47
CA ASP A 45 -8.25 18.60 4.41
C ASP A 45 -9.75 18.73 4.13
N TRP A 46 -10.32 19.94 4.26
CA TRP A 46 -11.77 20.06 4.33
C TRP A 46 -12.47 19.68 3.02
N PHE A 47 -12.02 20.22 1.88
CA PHE A 47 -12.68 19.97 0.59
C PHE A 47 -12.12 18.72 -0.09
N ALA A 48 -10.80 18.53 -0.01
CA ALA A 48 -10.14 17.32 -0.51
C ALA A 48 -8.82 17.07 0.24
N ALA A 49 -8.48 15.79 0.46
CA ALA A 49 -7.39 15.40 1.34
C ALA A 49 -6.00 15.50 0.67
N ALA A 50 -4.97 15.81 1.48
CA ALA A 50 -3.59 15.98 1.02
C ALA A 50 -2.98 14.74 0.34
N GLU A 51 -3.47 13.55 0.65
CA GLU A 51 -3.05 12.27 0.07
C GLU A 51 -3.22 12.26 -1.46
N ASN A 52 -4.23 12.96 -1.98
CA ASN A 52 -4.51 13.05 -3.42
C ASN A 52 -3.36 13.66 -4.22
N LEU A 53 -2.50 14.47 -3.59
CA LEU A 53 -1.30 15.01 -4.24
C LEU A 53 -0.37 13.93 -4.77
N LEU A 54 -0.37 12.76 -4.11
CA LEU A 54 0.61 11.68 -4.29
C LEU A 54 0.15 10.60 -5.29
N HIS A 55 -1.08 10.71 -5.81
CA HIS A 55 -1.63 9.77 -6.77
C HIS A 55 -0.82 9.77 -8.09
N SER A 56 -0.52 8.57 -8.61
CA SER A 56 0.14 8.40 -9.90
C SER A 56 -0.80 8.57 -11.09
N THR A 57 -2.11 8.44 -10.85
CA THR A 57 -3.15 8.63 -11.87
C THR A 57 -3.36 10.11 -12.19
N PRO A 58 -3.73 10.45 -13.44
CA PRO A 58 -4.13 11.80 -13.79
C PRO A 58 -5.28 12.33 -12.93
N PRO A 59 -5.30 13.63 -12.61
CA PRO A 59 -6.43 14.26 -11.92
C PRO A 59 -7.73 14.11 -12.68
N THR A 60 -8.76 13.65 -11.96
CA THR A 60 -10.10 13.46 -12.49
C THR A 60 -11.06 14.55 -12.03
N PHE A 61 -11.88 15.03 -12.96
CA PHE A 61 -13.00 15.92 -12.66
C PHE A 61 -14.30 15.35 -13.21
N ILE A 62 -15.30 15.26 -12.33
CA ILE A 62 -16.65 14.82 -12.66
C ILE A 62 -17.58 16.01 -12.39
N PRO A 63 -18.10 16.73 -13.41
CA PRO A 63 -18.81 18.00 -13.25
C PRO A 63 -19.99 17.99 -12.27
N ASP A 64 -20.71 16.88 -12.16
CA ASP A 64 -21.91 16.76 -11.33
C ASP A 64 -21.67 16.05 -9.98
N LEU A 65 -20.42 15.72 -9.65
CA LEU A 65 -20.08 15.06 -8.39
C LEU A 65 -19.89 16.06 -7.25
N TYR A 66 -20.73 15.95 -6.22
CA TYR A 66 -20.70 16.76 -5.00
C TYR A 66 -20.86 15.86 -3.77
N CYS A 67 -20.37 16.35 -2.64
CA CYS A 67 -20.50 15.74 -1.33
C CYS A 67 -20.99 16.78 -0.31
N THR A 68 -21.14 16.37 0.95
CA THR A 68 -21.56 17.25 2.06
C THR A 68 -20.60 18.42 2.28
N GLU A 69 -19.31 18.22 2.03
CA GLU A 69 -18.28 19.25 2.22
C GLU A 69 -18.18 20.21 1.03
N GLY A 70 -18.63 19.80 -0.16
CA GLY A 70 -18.60 20.64 -1.36
C GLY A 70 -18.40 19.85 -2.65
N LYS A 71 -17.79 20.51 -3.64
CA LYS A 71 -17.41 19.89 -4.91
C LYS A 71 -16.35 18.82 -4.64
N VAL A 72 -16.52 17.62 -5.20
CA VAL A 72 -15.46 16.60 -5.12
C VAL A 72 -14.37 16.96 -6.12
N MET A 73 -13.16 17.18 -5.60
CA MET A 73 -11.97 17.51 -6.36
C MET A 73 -10.91 16.42 -6.14
N ASP A 74 -10.24 16.01 -7.22
CA ASP A 74 -9.13 15.06 -7.19
C ASP A 74 -7.80 15.81 -6.99
N GLY A 75 -7.55 16.21 -5.75
CA GLY A 75 -6.42 17.02 -5.31
C GLY A 75 -6.45 17.29 -3.81
N TRP A 76 -5.53 18.11 -3.32
CA TRP A 76 -5.60 18.67 -1.97
C TRP A 76 -6.23 20.05 -2.03
N GLU A 77 -7.33 20.28 -1.31
CA GLU A 77 -8.03 21.57 -1.26
C GLU A 77 -8.44 21.94 0.17
N THR A 78 -7.97 23.10 0.62
CA THR A 78 -8.21 23.62 1.97
C THR A 78 -9.37 24.61 2.04
N ARG A 79 -9.89 24.85 3.24
CA ARG A 79 -10.84 25.95 3.49
C ARG A 79 -10.19 27.30 3.17
N ARG A 80 -11.01 28.20 2.63
CA ARG A 80 -10.65 29.62 2.49
C ARG A 80 -10.19 30.20 3.82
N ARG A 81 -8.94 30.65 3.87
CA ARG A 81 -8.33 31.20 5.07
C ARG A 81 -8.78 32.64 5.26
N ARG A 82 -9.10 32.98 6.51
CA ARG A 82 -9.54 34.33 6.92
C ARG A 82 -8.65 34.93 8.01
N LEU A 83 -7.60 34.21 8.37
CA LEU A 83 -6.62 34.58 9.39
C LEU A 83 -5.23 34.63 8.75
N PRO A 84 -4.29 35.43 9.30
CA PRO A 84 -2.92 35.47 8.82
C PRO A 84 -2.25 34.09 8.77
N GLY A 85 -1.24 33.96 7.92
CA GLY A 85 -0.51 32.71 7.67
C GLY A 85 -1.02 31.97 6.44
N HIS A 86 -0.66 30.69 6.37
CA HIS A 86 -0.81 29.89 5.16
C HIS A 86 -1.06 28.42 5.54
N ASP A 87 -1.64 27.64 4.61
CA ASP A 87 -1.85 26.20 4.80
C ASP A 87 -0.63 25.40 4.38
N TRP A 88 -0.39 24.27 5.04
CA TRP A 88 0.76 23.44 4.72
C TRP A 88 0.54 21.98 5.07
N CYS A 89 1.24 21.12 4.35
CA CYS A 89 1.33 19.70 4.64
C CYS A 89 2.79 19.25 4.68
N VAL A 90 3.07 18.14 5.36
CA VAL A 90 4.37 17.48 5.37
C VAL A 90 4.22 16.11 4.76
N ILE A 91 5.07 15.83 3.77
CA ILE A 91 5.11 14.57 3.05
C ILE A 91 6.45 13.91 3.35
N LYS A 92 6.43 12.66 3.79
CA LYS A 92 7.59 11.78 3.72
C LYS A 92 7.71 11.26 2.29
N LEU A 93 8.86 11.47 1.66
CA LEU A 93 9.17 10.90 0.35
C LEU A 93 9.34 9.38 0.46
N GLY A 94 9.01 8.69 -0.62
CA GLY A 94 9.14 7.25 -0.76
C GLY A 94 10.58 6.76 -0.72
N GLY A 95 10.76 5.50 -0.39
CA GLY A 95 12.06 4.91 -0.11
C GLY A 95 12.83 5.68 0.97
N GLN A 96 14.12 5.93 0.70
CA GLN A 96 15.01 6.72 1.56
C GLN A 96 15.02 8.21 1.16
N GLY A 97 14.12 8.64 0.28
CA GLY A 97 14.23 9.94 -0.37
C GLY A 97 15.41 9.99 -1.35
N GLY A 98 15.92 11.18 -1.63
CA GLY A 98 16.97 11.37 -2.62
C GLY A 98 17.38 12.81 -2.86
N ILE A 99 18.25 13.00 -3.84
CA ILE A 99 18.61 14.32 -4.35
C ILE A 99 17.51 14.75 -5.32
N VAL A 100 16.73 15.76 -4.93
CA VAL A 100 15.62 16.27 -5.74
C VAL A 100 16.17 17.08 -6.90
N GLN A 101 15.82 16.68 -8.12
CA GLN A 101 16.23 17.33 -9.37
C GLN A 101 15.09 18.06 -10.06
N GLY A 102 13.84 17.72 -9.72
CA GLY A 102 12.67 18.32 -10.36
C GLY A 102 11.44 18.32 -9.47
N ILE A 103 10.60 19.31 -9.68
CA ILE A 103 9.26 19.40 -9.09
C ILE A 103 8.26 19.65 -10.23
N GLU A 104 7.20 18.86 -10.27
CA GLU A 104 6.04 19.08 -11.14
C GLU A 104 4.80 19.29 -10.26
N ILE A 105 4.11 20.40 -10.48
CA ILE A 105 2.88 20.80 -9.78
C ILE A 105 1.79 20.92 -10.83
N ASP A 106 0.68 20.22 -10.59
CA ASP A 106 -0.48 20.22 -11.49
C ASP A 106 -1.68 20.83 -10.77
N THR A 107 -2.16 21.99 -11.25
CA THR A 107 -3.35 22.66 -10.69
C THR A 107 -4.64 22.25 -11.39
N ALA A 108 -4.65 21.15 -12.16
CA ALA A 108 -5.80 20.63 -12.89
C ALA A 108 -7.15 20.89 -12.24
N HIS A 109 -8.11 21.43 -12.99
CA HIS A 109 -9.50 21.64 -12.56
C HIS A 109 -9.70 22.71 -11.48
N PHE A 110 -8.64 23.14 -10.78
CA PHE A 110 -8.67 24.29 -9.87
C PHE A 110 -8.58 25.62 -10.64
N THR A 111 -9.64 25.96 -11.36
CA THR A 111 -9.65 27.07 -12.34
C THR A 111 -9.87 28.46 -11.74
N GLY A 112 -10.34 28.54 -10.50
CA GLY A 112 -10.49 29.80 -9.76
C GLY A 112 -10.17 29.69 -8.26
N ASN A 113 -9.95 28.48 -7.79
CA ASN A 113 -9.64 28.10 -6.41
C ASN A 113 -8.29 27.38 -6.31
N HIS A 114 -7.41 27.51 -7.32
CA HIS A 114 -6.03 27.06 -7.19
C HIS A 114 -5.30 27.86 -6.13
N VAL A 115 -4.25 27.27 -5.59
CA VAL A 115 -3.29 27.97 -4.73
C VAL A 115 -2.62 29.07 -5.54
N PRO A 116 -2.66 30.35 -5.11
CA PRO A 116 -2.04 31.45 -5.84
C PRO A 116 -0.51 31.35 -5.87
N GLU A 117 0.12 31.05 -4.73
CA GLU A 117 1.57 30.92 -4.61
C GLU A 117 1.91 29.70 -3.75
N ILE A 118 2.94 28.96 -4.17
CA ILE A 118 3.40 27.75 -3.47
C ILE A 118 4.88 27.86 -3.15
N SER A 119 5.30 27.32 -2.01
CA SER A 119 6.72 27.09 -1.72
C SER A 119 6.91 25.68 -1.18
N ILE A 120 8.02 25.04 -1.55
CA ILE A 120 8.34 23.68 -1.13
C ILE A 120 9.68 23.70 -0.42
N GLN A 121 9.69 23.21 0.82
CA GLN A 121 10.89 23.03 1.61
C GLN A 121 11.24 21.55 1.69
N GLY A 122 12.53 21.22 1.78
CA GLY A 122 13.05 19.87 1.94
C GLY A 122 13.95 19.76 3.16
N ILE A 123 13.99 18.57 3.75
CA ILE A 123 14.89 18.25 4.86
C ILE A 123 15.39 16.81 4.77
N ASP A 124 16.63 16.57 5.20
CA ASP A 124 17.16 15.22 5.42
C ASP A 124 17.01 14.84 6.91
N LEU A 125 16.18 13.82 7.15
CA LEU A 125 15.94 13.22 8.46
C LEU A 125 16.41 11.76 8.50
N SER A 126 17.23 11.33 7.54
CA SER A 126 17.79 9.97 7.46
C SER A 126 18.61 9.59 8.70
N ALA A 127 19.18 10.58 9.41
CA ALA A 127 19.96 10.38 10.62
C ALA A 127 19.11 10.13 11.89
N LEU A 128 17.77 10.23 11.82
CA LEU A 128 16.89 9.82 12.92
C LEU A 128 16.91 8.28 13.02
N LYS A 129 17.40 7.71 14.13
CA LYS A 129 17.54 6.26 14.34
C LYS A 129 16.22 5.64 14.82
N GLY A 130 15.75 4.53 14.23
CA GLY A 130 14.61 3.73 14.73
C GLY A 130 13.35 3.80 13.85
N THR A 131 12.18 3.41 14.39
CA THR A 131 10.82 3.62 13.81
C THR A 131 10.44 5.12 13.68
N ASP A 132 11.44 5.99 13.70
CA ASP A 132 11.35 7.41 13.99
C ASP A 132 11.26 8.30 12.74
N SER A 133 11.11 7.70 11.55
CA SER A 133 10.95 8.50 10.32
C SER A 133 9.59 9.23 10.26
N VAL A 134 8.60 8.81 11.05
CA VAL A 134 7.27 9.42 11.09
C VAL A 134 6.82 9.82 12.50
N SER A 135 7.34 9.16 13.55
CA SER A 135 6.93 9.39 14.95
C SER A 135 7.26 10.80 15.45
N TRP A 136 8.22 11.48 14.83
CA TRP A 136 8.59 12.86 15.14
C TRP A 136 7.45 13.84 14.87
N MET A 137 6.54 13.51 13.94
CA MET A 137 5.39 14.33 13.61
C MET A 137 4.16 13.88 14.41
N PRO A 138 3.58 14.76 15.27
CA PRO A 138 2.38 14.42 16.03
C PRO A 138 1.21 13.99 15.13
N GLY A 139 0.59 12.86 15.46
CA GLY A 139 -0.56 12.33 14.72
C GLY A 139 -0.24 11.62 13.39
N ALA A 140 1.03 11.58 12.97
CA ALA A 140 1.39 11.01 11.68
C ALA A 140 1.09 9.51 11.55
N LEU A 141 1.35 8.72 12.59
CA LEU A 141 1.05 7.28 12.56
C LEU A 141 -0.45 7.02 12.44
N GLU A 142 -1.27 7.77 13.19
CA GLU A 142 -2.72 7.66 13.12
C GLU A 142 -3.23 8.03 11.72
N ARG A 143 -2.70 9.12 11.13
CA ARG A 143 -3.03 9.53 9.78
C ARG A 143 -2.72 8.43 8.76
N ILE A 144 -1.50 7.88 8.79
CA ILE A 144 -1.03 6.82 7.88
C ILE A 144 -1.90 5.55 8.03
N VAL A 145 -2.16 5.12 9.27
CA VAL A 145 -2.90 3.88 9.55
C VAL A 145 -4.39 4.03 9.23
N SER A 146 -4.95 5.22 9.34
CA SER A 146 -6.39 5.42 9.11
C SER A 146 -6.84 5.08 7.69
N SER A 147 -5.94 5.03 6.70
CA SER A 147 -6.11 4.55 5.31
C SER A 147 -7.24 5.16 4.47
N GLU A 148 -8.14 5.92 5.08
CA GLU A 148 -9.27 6.59 4.45
C GLU A 148 -8.88 8.03 4.13
N GLU A 149 -9.14 8.48 2.90
CA GLU A 149 -9.12 9.89 2.50
C GLU A 149 -10.19 10.65 3.32
N LYS A 150 -9.82 11.08 4.52
CA LYS A 150 -10.71 11.82 5.40
C LYS A 150 -10.74 13.27 4.96
N ARG A 151 -11.73 13.61 4.12
CA ARG A 151 -12.11 15.00 3.88
C ARG A 151 -12.99 15.54 5.01
N GLY A 152 -13.22 16.85 5.03
CA GLY A 152 -14.08 17.53 6.02
C GLY A 152 -13.42 17.73 7.39
N ILE A 153 -12.11 17.49 7.48
CA ILE A 153 -11.34 17.66 8.71
C ILE A 153 -10.34 18.81 8.56
N GLY A 154 -10.02 19.47 9.67
CA GLY A 154 -8.90 20.40 9.72
C GLY A 154 -8.28 20.37 11.11
N ALA A 155 -6.96 20.50 11.17
CA ALA A 155 -6.21 20.46 12.41
C ALA A 155 -6.64 21.62 13.32
N SER A 156 -6.79 21.33 14.61
CA SER A 156 -7.00 22.38 15.62
C SER A 156 -5.77 23.28 15.72
N LEU A 157 -5.94 24.50 16.25
CA LEU A 157 -4.81 25.42 16.44
C LEU A 157 -3.68 24.80 17.29
N ASP A 158 -4.03 23.98 18.29
CA ASP A 158 -3.06 23.28 19.12
C ASP A 158 -2.33 22.18 18.35
N GLN A 159 -3.03 21.45 17.46
CA GLN A 159 -2.42 20.46 16.58
C GLN A 159 -1.46 21.12 15.58
N VAL A 160 -1.87 22.24 14.97
CA VAL A 160 -1.01 23.02 14.07
C VAL A 160 0.22 23.55 14.80
N ALA A 161 0.05 24.08 16.02
CA ALA A 161 1.17 24.56 16.83
C ALA A 161 2.13 23.43 17.23
N ALA A 162 1.60 22.26 17.60
CA ALA A 162 2.40 21.09 17.92
C ALA A 162 3.20 20.58 16.71
N ALA A 163 2.56 20.49 15.54
CA ALA A 163 3.21 20.09 14.30
C ALA A 163 4.28 21.10 13.84
N GLN A 164 4.00 22.40 13.97
CA GLN A 164 4.97 23.46 13.69
C GLN A 164 6.19 23.35 14.63
N LYS A 165 5.97 23.16 15.93
CA LYS A 165 7.04 22.94 16.91
C LYS A 165 7.84 21.68 16.60
N ALA A 166 7.20 20.61 16.12
CA ALA A 166 7.90 19.40 15.69
C ALA A 166 8.81 19.67 14.48
N CYS A 167 8.32 20.37 13.45
CA CYS A 167 9.12 20.81 12.30
C CYS A 167 10.32 21.66 12.70
N GLU A 168 10.20 22.51 13.72
CA GLU A 168 11.28 23.32 14.27
C GLU A 168 12.24 22.50 15.15
N GLY A 169 11.72 21.52 15.90
CA GLY A 169 12.48 20.69 16.84
C GLY A 169 13.36 19.63 16.20
N VAL A 170 13.00 19.12 15.01
CA VAL A 170 13.83 18.15 14.27
C VAL A 170 15.15 18.74 13.75
N VAL A 171 15.34 20.05 13.89
CA VAL A 171 16.52 20.81 13.42
C VAL A 171 17.78 20.60 14.29
N GLY A 172 17.75 19.69 15.27
CA GLY A 172 18.84 19.45 16.23
C GLY A 172 20.10 18.80 15.64
N GLY A 173 21.14 19.62 15.37
CA GLY A 173 22.54 19.22 15.48
C GLY A 173 23.45 19.36 14.25
N GLY A 174 23.13 20.18 13.25
CA GLY A 174 24.01 20.50 12.10
C GLY A 174 23.33 21.34 11.02
N GLU A 175 24.07 21.98 10.10
CA GLU A 175 23.48 22.78 8.99
C GLU A 175 22.60 21.94 8.04
N ASP A 176 22.90 20.65 7.89
CA ASP A 176 22.17 19.72 7.01
C ASP A 176 20.79 19.29 7.53
N LYS A 177 20.43 19.65 8.78
CA LYS A 177 19.14 19.31 9.41
C LYS A 177 18.14 20.46 9.39
N LYS A 178 18.27 21.42 8.48
CA LYS A 178 17.34 22.54 8.34
C LYS A 178 16.39 22.32 7.17
N TRP A 179 15.14 22.78 7.34
CA TRP A 179 14.23 22.97 6.22
C TRP A 179 14.81 24.02 5.28
N ARG A 180 15.18 23.58 4.07
CA ARG A 180 15.69 24.45 3.00
C ARG A 180 14.65 24.58 1.90
N TYR A 181 14.57 25.72 1.24
CA TYR A 181 13.69 25.85 0.08
C TYR A 181 14.26 25.04 -1.09
N LEU A 182 13.46 24.08 -1.57
CA LEU A 182 13.66 23.41 -2.85
C LEU A 182 12.98 24.22 -3.97
N LEU A 183 11.86 24.84 -3.64
CA LEU A 183 11.16 25.81 -4.47
C LEU A 183 10.78 27.00 -3.59
N GLU A 184 11.36 28.17 -3.91
CA GLU A 184 10.96 29.44 -3.29
C GLU A 184 9.49 29.74 -3.58
N GLN A 185 8.91 30.70 -2.85
CA GLN A 185 7.52 31.12 -3.07
C GLN A 185 7.31 31.57 -4.53
N THR A 186 6.53 30.78 -5.25
CA THR A 186 6.36 30.86 -6.70
C THR A 186 4.88 30.93 -7.06
N GLU A 187 4.52 31.85 -7.94
CA GLU A 187 3.15 31.98 -8.46
C GLU A 187 2.74 30.76 -9.28
N LEU A 188 1.53 30.25 -9.04
CA LEU A 188 0.89 29.24 -9.86
C LEU A 188 -0.21 29.86 -10.72
N LYS A 189 -0.50 29.22 -11.84
CA LYS A 189 -1.59 29.55 -12.75
C LYS A 189 -2.80 28.64 -12.51
N PRO A 190 -4.00 29.08 -12.92
CA PRO A 190 -5.20 28.29 -12.78
C PRO A 190 -5.16 26.96 -13.52
N GLY A 191 -6.01 26.03 -13.08
CA GLY A 191 -6.11 24.66 -13.57
C GLY A 191 -6.73 24.45 -14.94
N TYR A 192 -6.52 25.34 -15.91
CA TYR A 192 -6.90 25.13 -17.31
C TYR A 192 -5.86 24.27 -18.03
N GLU A 193 -6.25 23.63 -19.13
CA GLU A 193 -5.39 22.66 -19.83
C GLU A 193 -4.02 23.26 -20.22
N GLU A 194 -4.01 24.50 -20.68
CA GLU A 194 -2.80 25.17 -21.14
C GLU A 194 -1.93 25.73 -20.00
N THR A 195 -2.48 25.89 -18.80
CA THR A 195 -1.83 26.62 -17.70
C THR A 195 -1.57 25.78 -16.44
N ARG A 196 -2.19 24.60 -16.32
CA ARG A 196 -2.16 23.77 -15.11
C ARG A 196 -0.79 23.22 -14.72
N MET A 197 0.09 22.97 -15.70
CA MET A 197 1.35 22.26 -15.48
C MET A 197 2.49 23.23 -15.17
N HIS A 198 3.07 23.11 -13.98
CA HIS A 198 4.22 23.88 -13.53
C HIS A 198 5.38 22.92 -13.31
N ARG A 199 6.52 23.19 -13.94
CA ARG A 199 7.67 22.28 -13.96
C ARG A 199 8.94 23.04 -13.65
N PHE A 200 9.62 22.63 -12.60
CA PHE A 200 10.80 23.29 -12.06
C PHE A 200 11.96 22.31 -12.06
N TYR A 201 13.02 22.64 -12.79
CA TYR A 201 14.31 21.96 -12.65
C TYR A 201 15.06 22.59 -11.50
N LEU A 202 15.60 21.77 -10.61
CA LEU A 202 16.28 22.25 -9.42
C LEU A 202 17.78 22.04 -9.55
N GLU A 203 18.54 23.12 -9.37
CA GLU A 203 19.98 23.10 -9.20
C GLU A 203 20.29 22.93 -7.70
N ASN A 204 19.99 21.75 -7.15
CA ASN A 204 20.33 21.46 -5.77
C ASN A 204 21.78 20.96 -5.69
N GLU A 205 22.57 21.53 -4.77
CA GLU A 205 23.76 20.87 -4.21
C GLU A 205 23.34 19.45 -3.78
N ASP A 206 24.22 18.44 -3.92
CA ASP A 206 24.00 16.98 -3.69
C ASP A 206 23.45 16.60 -2.28
N LYS A 207 22.40 17.25 -1.83
CA LYS A 207 21.79 17.26 -0.51
C LYS A 207 20.57 16.37 -0.58
N ALA A 208 20.61 15.30 0.20
CA ALA A 208 19.49 14.39 0.33
C ALA A 208 18.25 15.11 0.87
N THR A 209 17.08 14.66 0.43
CA THR A 209 15.77 15.07 0.93
C THR A 209 14.97 13.83 1.22
N THR A 210 14.48 13.74 2.45
CA THR A 210 13.63 12.62 2.92
C THR A 210 12.19 13.04 3.13
N HIS A 211 11.98 14.32 3.43
CA HIS A 211 10.68 14.90 3.69
C HIS A 211 10.58 16.24 2.98
N VAL A 212 9.38 16.57 2.51
CA VAL A 212 9.05 17.87 1.97
C VAL A 212 7.91 18.51 2.75
N ARG A 213 7.97 19.82 2.91
CA ARG A 213 6.88 20.63 3.45
C ARG A 213 6.36 21.48 2.30
N VAL A 214 5.09 21.28 1.97
CA VAL A 214 4.39 22.01 0.91
C VAL A 214 3.58 23.10 1.58
N ASN A 215 3.76 24.34 1.14
CA ASN A 215 3.12 25.51 1.73
C ASN A 215 2.27 26.21 0.67
N TYR A 216 0.97 26.29 0.92
CA TYR A 216 -0.02 27.00 0.11
C TYR A 216 -0.20 28.41 0.65
N HIS A 217 0.08 29.43 -0.15
CA HIS A 217 -0.02 30.82 0.26
C HIS A 217 -1.25 31.50 -0.40
N PRO A 218 -2.29 31.86 0.37
CA PRO A 218 -2.58 31.45 1.75
C PRO A 218 -3.30 30.09 1.87
N ASP A 219 -4.03 29.69 0.83
CA ASP A 219 -4.91 28.53 0.76
C ASP A 219 -5.29 28.25 -0.71
N GLY A 220 -6.03 27.16 -0.97
CA GLY A 220 -6.53 26.80 -2.29
C GLY A 220 -6.36 25.33 -2.60
N GLY A 221 -6.32 24.98 -3.89
CA GLY A 221 -6.16 23.61 -4.35
C GLY A 221 -5.02 23.35 -5.34
N VAL A 222 -4.43 22.16 -5.25
CA VAL A 222 -3.50 21.57 -6.24
C VAL A 222 -3.89 20.11 -6.43
N ALA A 223 -3.87 19.64 -7.67
CA ALA A 223 -4.28 18.30 -8.02
C ALA A 223 -3.18 17.25 -7.76
N ARG A 224 -1.94 17.53 -8.20
CA ARG A 224 -0.79 16.64 -7.98
C ARG A 224 0.47 17.41 -7.62
N LEU A 225 1.29 16.77 -6.80
CA LEU A 225 2.68 17.13 -6.59
C LEU A 225 3.55 15.94 -6.95
N LYS A 226 4.49 16.14 -7.87
CA LYS A 226 5.51 15.16 -8.20
C LYS A 226 6.90 15.70 -7.90
N VAL A 227 7.62 14.99 -7.04
CA VAL A 227 9.01 15.25 -6.68
C VAL A 227 9.88 14.24 -7.42
N TRP A 228 10.76 14.71 -8.30
CA TRP A 228 11.63 13.87 -9.13
C TRP A 228 13.07 13.99 -8.65
N GLY A 229 13.81 12.88 -8.62
CA GLY A 229 15.20 12.93 -8.19
C GLY A 229 15.92 11.61 -8.17
N ILE A 230 17.23 11.67 -7.91
CA ILE A 230 18.09 10.49 -7.78
C ILE A 230 17.90 9.93 -6.37
N PRO A 231 17.44 8.68 -6.20
CA PRO A 231 17.32 8.06 -4.88
C PRO A 231 18.69 8.02 -4.19
N SER A 232 18.73 8.33 -2.89
CA SER A 232 19.98 8.22 -2.13
C SER A 232 20.52 6.78 -2.19
N PRO A 233 21.83 6.58 -2.44
CA PRO A 233 22.40 5.23 -2.48
C PRO A 233 22.20 4.55 -1.12
N SER A 234 21.58 3.38 -1.15
CA SER A 234 21.31 2.61 0.05
C SER A 234 22.63 2.18 0.69
N SER A 235 22.92 2.67 1.90
CA SER A 235 23.66 1.80 2.83
C SER A 235 22.76 0.58 3.08
N PRO A 236 23.27 -0.67 3.04
CA PRO A 236 22.42 -1.83 3.28
C PRO A 236 22.01 -1.81 4.76
N LYS A 237 20.76 -1.40 5.02
CA LYS A 237 19.99 -1.65 6.26
C LYS A 237 18.53 -1.17 6.11
N PRO A 238 17.62 -1.80 6.86
CA PRO A 238 16.44 -2.50 6.35
C PRO A 238 15.33 -1.54 5.91
N PRO A 239 14.44 -1.94 4.99
CA PRO A 239 13.28 -1.13 4.67
C PRO A 239 12.43 -0.78 5.88
N LEU A 240 11.60 0.24 5.65
CA LEU A 240 10.65 0.83 6.59
C LEU A 240 9.62 -0.18 7.15
N TYR A 241 9.65 -1.42 6.66
CA TYR A 241 9.34 -2.66 7.36
C TYR A 241 10.37 -3.70 6.88
N SER A 242 10.95 -4.51 7.76
CA SER A 242 11.93 -5.54 7.34
C SER A 242 11.39 -6.39 6.16
N PRO A 243 12.02 -6.36 4.98
CA PRO A 243 11.80 -7.33 3.92
C PRO A 243 12.53 -8.58 4.40
N ALA A 244 11.81 -9.68 4.53
CA ALA A 244 12.29 -10.85 5.25
C ALA A 244 12.89 -10.47 6.62
N GLN A 245 12.04 -10.01 7.54
CA GLN A 245 12.16 -10.69 8.82
C GLN A 245 11.81 -12.14 8.49
N THR A 246 12.81 -13.02 8.39
CA THR A 246 12.61 -14.31 9.02
C THR A 246 12.31 -13.97 10.48
N SER A 247 11.02 -13.74 10.79
CA SER A 247 10.58 -14.35 12.02
C SER A 247 10.88 -15.84 11.85
N HIS A 248 11.09 -16.56 12.93
CA HIS A 248 11.06 -18.01 12.84
C HIS A 248 9.75 -18.54 12.18
N GLU A 249 8.77 -17.67 11.89
CA GLU A 249 7.45 -17.99 11.36
C GLU A 249 7.34 -17.85 9.84
N CYS A 250 7.85 -16.82 9.15
CA CYS A 250 7.73 -16.71 7.67
C CYS A 250 8.69 -15.71 7.00
N THR A 251 8.89 -15.85 5.68
CA THR A 251 9.61 -14.89 4.83
C THR A 251 8.62 -13.95 4.11
N VAL A 252 8.64 -12.66 4.43
CA VAL A 252 7.75 -11.66 3.81
C VAL A 252 8.44 -10.88 2.68
N VAL A 253 7.84 -10.86 1.48
CA VAL A 253 8.34 -10.15 0.29
C VAL A 253 7.28 -9.18 -0.23
N PRO A 254 7.45 -7.86 -0.02
CA PRO A 254 6.56 -6.84 -0.56
C PRO A 254 6.56 -6.84 -2.09
N HIS A 255 5.40 -6.63 -2.72
CA HIS A 255 5.31 -6.52 -4.19
C HIS A 255 6.02 -5.29 -4.76
N SER A 256 6.30 -4.29 -3.93
CA SER A 256 7.13 -3.13 -4.30
C SER A 256 8.62 -3.46 -4.43
N CYS A 257 9.08 -4.63 -3.96
CA CYS A 257 10.46 -5.06 -4.10
C CYS A 257 10.70 -5.73 -5.46
N SER A 258 11.72 -5.29 -6.21
CA SER A 258 12.20 -5.97 -7.43
C SER A 258 13.02 -7.22 -7.07
N ALA A 259 12.40 -8.18 -6.40
CA ALA A 259 13.08 -9.32 -5.80
C ALA A 259 12.99 -10.56 -6.70
N SER A 260 13.74 -10.59 -7.81
CA SER A 260 13.93 -11.84 -8.59
C SER A 260 14.91 -12.83 -7.95
N HIS A 261 15.53 -12.49 -6.80
CA HIS A 261 16.67 -13.22 -6.23
C HIS A 261 16.52 -13.64 -4.75
N PHE A 262 15.34 -13.49 -4.13
CA PHE A 262 15.20 -13.69 -2.68
C PHE A 262 14.64 -15.04 -2.23
N PHE A 263 14.16 -15.89 -3.13
CA PHE A 263 13.65 -17.21 -2.75
C PHE A 263 14.69 -18.29 -2.96
N PRO A 264 14.91 -19.18 -1.98
CA PRO A 264 15.59 -20.44 -2.23
C PRO A 264 14.92 -21.13 -3.42
N ALA A 265 15.74 -21.63 -4.36
CA ALA A 265 15.21 -22.47 -5.42
C ALA A 265 14.44 -23.63 -4.81
N LEU A 266 13.27 -23.96 -5.38
CA LEU A 266 12.52 -25.12 -4.94
C LEU A 266 13.39 -26.39 -5.09
N PRO A 267 13.31 -27.35 -4.15
CA PRO A 267 13.97 -28.63 -4.30
C PRO A 267 13.65 -29.29 -5.65
N THR A 268 14.63 -29.97 -6.24
CA THR A 268 14.43 -30.67 -7.52
C THR A 268 13.30 -31.69 -7.40
N GLY A 269 12.28 -31.58 -8.25
CA GLY A 269 11.09 -32.43 -8.21
C GLY A 269 9.93 -31.88 -7.35
N CYS A 270 10.11 -30.76 -6.64
CA CYS A 270 8.98 -30.07 -6.00
C CYS A 270 8.12 -29.36 -7.08
N MET A 271 6.80 -29.46 -6.97
CA MET A 271 5.83 -28.89 -7.91
C MET A 271 4.70 -28.15 -7.17
N GLU A 272 3.94 -27.30 -7.86
CA GLU A 272 2.82 -26.56 -7.25
C GLU A 272 1.55 -27.43 -7.11
N LEU A 273 1.42 -28.19 -6.03
CA LEU A 273 0.26 -29.04 -5.73
C LEU A 273 -1.09 -28.30 -5.75
N SER A 274 -1.13 -27.01 -5.42
CA SER A 274 -2.35 -26.20 -5.46
C SER A 274 -2.85 -25.84 -6.86
N SER A 275 -2.03 -26.02 -7.90
CA SER A 275 -2.29 -25.46 -9.22
C SER A 275 -3.66 -25.88 -9.77
N SER A 276 -4.44 -24.91 -10.25
CA SER A 276 -5.70 -25.19 -10.94
C SER A 276 -5.51 -25.99 -12.23
N THR A 277 -4.34 -25.88 -12.88
CA THR A 277 -4.01 -26.67 -14.08
C THR A 277 -3.82 -28.16 -13.78
N MET A 278 -3.59 -28.51 -12.52
CA MET A 278 -3.53 -29.89 -12.04
C MET A 278 -4.83 -30.36 -11.39
N GLY A 279 -5.91 -29.59 -11.49
CA GLY A 279 -7.20 -29.92 -10.90
C GLY A 279 -7.41 -29.38 -9.48
N GLY A 280 -6.54 -28.49 -9.01
CA GLY A 280 -6.79 -27.75 -7.79
C GLY A 280 -8.08 -26.93 -7.90
N ARG A 281 -8.86 -26.85 -6.82
CA ARG A 281 -10.12 -26.08 -6.79
C ARG A 281 -10.44 -25.60 -5.38
N GLY A 282 -11.06 -24.42 -5.27
CA GLY A 282 -11.70 -24.01 -4.03
C GLY A 282 -13.00 -24.79 -3.82
N VAL A 283 -13.15 -25.40 -2.65
CA VAL A 283 -14.31 -26.27 -2.34
C VAL A 283 -15.31 -25.54 -1.45
N HIS A 284 -14.85 -24.90 -0.39
CA HIS A 284 -15.73 -24.27 0.60
C HIS A 284 -15.12 -23.00 1.19
N CYS A 285 -15.95 -22.13 1.76
CA CYS A 285 -15.52 -21.03 2.62
C CYS A 285 -16.68 -20.52 3.49
N SER A 286 -16.34 -19.83 4.58
CA SER A 286 -17.30 -19.23 5.51
C SER A 286 -18.08 -18.07 4.89
N ASP A 287 -17.40 -17.19 4.16
CA ASP A 287 -17.97 -16.00 3.54
C ASP A 287 -17.40 -15.76 2.12
N ARG A 288 -18.18 -15.08 1.28
CA ARG A 288 -17.85 -14.73 -0.12
C ARG A 288 -18.31 -13.32 -0.46
N HIS A 289 -17.92 -12.33 0.34
CA HIS A 289 -18.29 -10.95 0.06
C HIS A 289 -17.82 -10.50 -1.33
N TYR A 290 -16.53 -10.72 -1.65
CA TYR A 290 -15.99 -10.57 -3.00
C TYR A 290 -15.10 -11.75 -3.41
N GLY A 291 -15.18 -12.12 -4.68
CA GLY A 291 -14.40 -13.24 -5.23
C GLY A 291 -14.79 -14.61 -4.66
N ILE A 292 -14.04 -15.65 -5.04
CA ILE A 292 -14.28 -17.03 -4.60
C ILE A 292 -12.96 -17.74 -4.29
N PRO A 293 -12.94 -18.78 -3.44
CA PRO A 293 -11.70 -19.48 -3.09
C PRO A 293 -10.91 -20.04 -4.30
N SER A 294 -11.57 -20.40 -5.40
CA SER A 294 -10.91 -20.85 -6.63
C SER A 294 -10.06 -19.77 -7.32
N ASN A 295 -10.24 -18.49 -6.99
CA ASN A 295 -9.39 -17.40 -7.46
C ASN A 295 -7.97 -17.48 -6.86
N LEU A 296 -7.86 -18.01 -5.63
CA LEU A 296 -6.59 -18.08 -4.90
C LEU A 296 -5.55 -18.97 -5.61
N ILE A 297 -5.99 -19.92 -6.42
CA ILE A 297 -5.13 -20.90 -7.09
C ILE A 297 -4.99 -20.67 -8.60
N GLN A 298 -5.44 -19.52 -9.10
CA GLN A 298 -5.26 -19.16 -10.51
C GLN A 298 -3.78 -18.96 -10.84
N HIS A 299 -3.34 -19.48 -11.99
CA HIS A 299 -1.94 -19.47 -12.41
C HIS A 299 -1.32 -18.06 -12.49
N MET A 300 -2.07 -17.07 -12.98
CA MET A 300 -1.59 -15.69 -13.08
C MET A 300 -1.65 -14.97 -11.72
N PRO A 301 -0.73 -14.03 -11.46
CA PRO A 301 -0.89 -13.02 -10.41
C PRO A 301 -2.27 -12.37 -10.45
N GLY A 302 -2.82 -12.00 -9.29
CA GLY A 302 -4.07 -11.24 -9.23
C GLY A 302 -3.93 -9.91 -9.98
N ARG A 303 -4.90 -9.59 -10.84
CA ARG A 303 -4.92 -8.30 -11.56
C ARG A 303 -5.28 -7.14 -10.63
N ASP A 304 -6.24 -7.37 -9.75
CA ASP A 304 -6.78 -6.44 -8.75
C ASP A 304 -7.38 -7.25 -7.58
N MET A 305 -8.08 -6.59 -6.65
CA MET A 305 -8.69 -7.25 -5.49
C MET A 305 -9.84 -8.20 -5.85
N GLY A 306 -10.61 -7.89 -6.90
CA GLY A 306 -11.75 -8.73 -7.34
C GLY A 306 -11.30 -10.09 -7.90
N ASP A 307 -10.02 -10.16 -8.27
CA ASP A 307 -9.35 -11.35 -8.77
C ASP A 307 -8.84 -12.27 -7.65
N GLY A 308 -9.15 -11.98 -6.38
CA GLY A 308 -8.81 -12.77 -5.18
C GLY A 308 -10.03 -13.39 -4.50
N TRP A 309 -9.92 -13.63 -3.18
CA TRP A 309 -11.03 -13.95 -2.27
C TRP A 309 -11.01 -12.98 -1.10
N GLU A 310 -12.14 -12.36 -0.80
CA GLU A 310 -12.33 -11.39 0.27
C GLU A 310 -13.63 -11.63 1.03
N THR A 311 -13.55 -11.54 2.35
CA THR A 311 -14.72 -11.66 3.24
C THR A 311 -15.22 -10.31 3.74
N ALA A 312 -16.49 -10.28 4.13
CA ALA A 312 -17.10 -9.12 4.74
C ALA A 312 -16.44 -8.83 6.09
N ARG A 313 -16.39 -7.55 6.48
CA ARG A 313 -15.99 -7.18 7.83
C ARG A 313 -16.92 -7.88 8.84
N HIS A 314 -16.35 -8.63 9.77
CA HIS A 314 -17.13 -9.45 10.70
C HIS A 314 -18.11 -8.55 11.51
N PRO A 315 -19.41 -8.90 11.61
CA PRO A 315 -20.40 -8.05 12.27
C PRO A 315 -20.12 -7.85 13.77
N ASP A 316 -19.55 -8.86 14.42
CA ASP A 316 -19.22 -8.84 15.85
C ASP A 316 -17.88 -8.16 16.18
N ARG A 317 -17.32 -7.36 15.28
CA ARG A 317 -16.07 -6.62 15.52
C ARG A 317 -16.20 -5.71 16.76
N PRO A 318 -15.24 -5.76 17.70
CA PRO A 318 -15.25 -4.86 18.84
C PRO A 318 -14.93 -3.43 18.40
N SER A 319 -15.37 -2.45 19.19
CA SER A 319 -15.03 -1.04 18.96
C SER A 319 -13.54 -0.76 19.14
N ILE A 320 -12.85 -1.55 19.96
CA ILE A 320 -11.42 -1.45 20.23
C ILE A 320 -10.82 -2.85 20.18
N TRP A 321 -9.78 -3.01 19.36
CA TRP A 321 -9.01 -4.23 19.30
C TRP A 321 -8.01 -4.33 20.45
N VAL A 322 -7.96 -5.51 21.06
CA VAL A 322 -6.92 -5.88 22.04
C VAL A 322 -5.93 -6.81 21.35
N LYS A 323 -4.65 -6.67 21.65
CA LYS A 323 -3.60 -7.58 21.19
C LYS A 323 -3.21 -8.51 22.32
N ASN A 324 -2.96 -9.76 22.00
CA ASN A 324 -2.39 -10.72 22.92
C ASN A 324 -0.93 -10.32 23.20
N GLU A 325 -0.55 -10.22 24.47
CA GLU A 325 0.78 -9.69 24.85
C GLU A 325 1.94 -10.59 24.42
N GLU A 326 1.73 -11.91 24.36
CA GLU A 326 2.77 -12.88 24.02
C GLU A 326 3.02 -12.96 22.50
N THR A 327 1.93 -13.05 21.73
CA THR A 327 1.99 -13.23 20.27
C THR A 327 1.97 -11.91 19.51
N GLY A 328 1.51 -10.83 20.13
CA GLY A 328 1.28 -9.53 19.49
C GLY A 328 0.11 -9.51 18.49
N LEU A 329 -0.53 -10.65 18.23
CA LEU A 329 -1.67 -10.79 17.32
C LEU A 329 -2.95 -10.26 17.95
N LEU A 330 -3.98 -10.03 17.14
CA LEU A 330 -5.30 -9.67 17.66
C LEU A 330 -5.85 -10.78 18.56
N ASP A 331 -6.18 -10.42 19.80
CA ASP A 331 -6.82 -11.31 20.78
C ASP A 331 -8.31 -11.40 20.46
N SER A 332 -8.63 -12.26 19.49
CA SER A 332 -9.96 -12.44 18.95
C SER A 332 -10.10 -13.84 18.36
N ASN A 333 -11.31 -14.39 18.54
CA ASN A 333 -11.74 -15.65 17.92
C ASN A 333 -12.51 -15.42 16.61
N LEU A 334 -12.76 -14.16 16.22
CA LEU A 334 -13.37 -13.86 14.93
C LEU A 334 -12.43 -14.34 13.83
N MET A 335 -12.97 -15.07 12.87
CA MET A 335 -12.20 -15.63 11.77
C MET A 335 -13.12 -15.95 10.59
N ASP A 336 -12.51 -15.97 9.41
CA ASP A 336 -13.07 -16.55 8.21
C ASP A 336 -12.14 -17.64 7.68
N TYR A 337 -12.66 -18.58 6.90
CA TYR A 337 -11.83 -19.62 6.32
C TYR A 337 -12.26 -20.01 4.91
N CYS A 338 -11.31 -20.53 4.14
CA CYS A 338 -11.58 -21.22 2.90
C CYS A 338 -10.85 -22.57 2.85
N ILE A 339 -11.39 -23.51 2.07
CA ILE A 339 -10.82 -24.83 1.86
C ILE A 339 -10.50 -24.98 0.38
N LEU A 340 -9.27 -25.41 0.10
CA LEU A 340 -8.76 -25.69 -1.22
C LEU A 340 -8.43 -27.18 -1.34
N LYS A 341 -8.96 -27.83 -2.37
CA LYS A 341 -8.49 -29.15 -2.81
C LYS A 341 -7.24 -28.97 -3.65
N LEU A 342 -6.19 -29.72 -3.35
CA LEU A 342 -4.96 -29.75 -4.14
C LEU A 342 -5.19 -30.56 -5.43
N GLY A 343 -4.54 -30.14 -6.52
CA GLY A 343 -4.58 -30.83 -7.80
C GLY A 343 -3.82 -32.16 -7.79
N SER A 344 -2.78 -32.25 -6.97
CA SER A 344 -2.10 -33.52 -6.66
C SER A 344 -1.96 -33.69 -5.16
N VAL A 345 -2.12 -34.93 -4.69
CA VAL A 345 -1.90 -35.30 -3.29
C VAL A 345 -0.41 -35.30 -3.01
N SER A 346 0.01 -34.70 -1.90
CA SER A 346 1.41 -34.75 -1.49
C SER A 346 1.82 -36.17 -1.11
N LYS A 347 3.10 -36.50 -1.31
CA LYS A 347 3.77 -37.59 -0.59
C LYS A 347 3.74 -37.30 0.91
N GLU A 348 4.03 -38.33 1.71
CA GLU A 348 4.20 -38.19 3.15
C GLU A 348 5.34 -37.22 3.46
N GLY A 349 5.08 -36.22 4.33
CA GLY A 349 6.06 -35.16 4.59
C GLY A 349 6.37 -34.28 3.37
N GLY A 350 5.57 -34.36 2.31
CA GLY A 350 5.94 -33.87 0.98
C GLY A 350 5.77 -32.38 0.76
N ILE A 351 5.24 -31.60 1.72
CA ILE A 351 5.04 -30.16 1.57
C ILE A 351 6.39 -29.44 1.74
N CYS A 352 6.83 -28.74 0.69
CA CYS A 352 8.12 -28.05 0.66
C CYS A 352 7.99 -26.54 0.92
N ARG A 353 6.94 -25.90 0.40
CA ARG A 353 6.70 -24.46 0.55
C ARG A 353 5.21 -24.12 0.50
N ILE A 354 4.78 -23.15 1.30
CA ILE A 354 3.46 -22.53 1.18
C ILE A 354 3.63 -21.02 1.00
N VAL A 355 2.82 -20.41 0.13
CA VAL A 355 2.81 -18.96 -0.10
C VAL A 355 1.41 -18.42 0.10
N LEU A 356 1.27 -17.41 0.96
CA LEU A 356 0.07 -16.58 1.07
C LEU A 356 0.36 -15.20 0.46
N ASP A 357 -0.40 -14.82 -0.54
CA ASP A 357 -0.20 -13.59 -1.31
C ASP A 357 -1.35 -12.62 -1.01
N THR A 358 -1.03 -11.44 -0.46
CA THR A 358 -1.98 -10.34 -0.20
C THR A 358 -1.93 -9.25 -1.26
N ARG A 359 -1.46 -9.55 -2.48
CA ARG A 359 -1.36 -8.57 -3.58
C ARG A 359 -2.67 -7.79 -3.75
N HIS A 360 -2.55 -6.47 -3.87
CA HIS A 360 -3.65 -5.49 -3.96
C HIS A 360 -4.49 -5.29 -2.69
N PHE A 361 -4.43 -6.20 -1.72
CA PHE A 361 -5.06 -6.01 -0.40
C PHE A 361 -4.16 -5.15 0.48
N ARG A 362 -4.29 -3.83 0.34
CA ARG A 362 -3.43 -2.84 1.03
C ARG A 362 -3.98 -2.35 2.37
N GLY A 363 -5.31 -2.21 2.46
CA GLY A 363 -5.99 -1.75 3.67
C GLY A 363 -6.93 -2.79 4.29
N ASN A 364 -7.22 -3.87 3.56
CA ASN A 364 -8.18 -4.91 3.94
C ASN A 364 -7.59 -6.33 3.79
N TYR A 365 -6.26 -6.45 3.87
CA TYR A 365 -5.64 -7.75 4.11
C TYR A 365 -5.96 -8.22 5.54
N PRO A 366 -6.04 -9.54 5.78
CA PRO A 366 -6.22 -10.05 7.13
C PRO A 366 -5.02 -9.75 8.02
N GLU A 367 -5.24 -9.57 9.32
CA GLU A 367 -4.16 -9.28 10.27
C GLU A 367 -3.22 -10.47 10.45
N SER A 368 -3.78 -11.68 10.43
CA SER A 368 -3.05 -12.94 10.52
C SER A 368 -3.79 -14.06 9.81
N ALA A 369 -3.09 -15.14 9.51
CA ALA A 369 -3.67 -16.36 8.96
C ALA A 369 -3.06 -17.62 9.56
N LYS A 370 -3.80 -18.73 9.47
CA LYS A 370 -3.38 -20.10 9.81
C LYS A 370 -3.60 -20.98 8.58
N VAL A 371 -2.73 -21.96 8.35
CA VAL A 371 -2.93 -22.98 7.31
C VAL A 371 -2.92 -24.36 7.94
N GLU A 372 -3.93 -25.15 7.62
CA GLU A 372 -4.07 -26.53 8.06
C GLU A 372 -4.11 -27.46 6.84
N GLY A 373 -3.55 -28.66 6.99
CA GLY A 373 -3.59 -29.73 6.01
C GLY A 373 -4.57 -30.83 6.44
N CYS A 374 -5.14 -31.52 5.47
CA CYS A 374 -5.88 -32.75 5.69
C CYS A 374 -5.65 -33.73 4.54
N TYR A 375 -5.65 -35.03 4.85
CA TYR A 375 -5.70 -36.09 3.85
C TYR A 375 -7.08 -36.75 3.87
N ILE A 376 -7.84 -36.45 2.83
CA ILE A 376 -9.17 -37.03 2.61
C ILE A 376 -9.04 -38.10 1.53
N ILE A 377 -9.40 -39.33 1.87
CA ILE A 377 -9.46 -40.47 0.96
C ILE A 377 -10.80 -40.45 0.24
N ASN A 378 -10.77 -40.47 -1.10
CA ASN A 378 -11.97 -40.56 -1.94
C ASN A 378 -13.03 -39.47 -1.64
N ASP A 379 -12.64 -38.21 -1.84
CA ASP A 379 -13.50 -37.04 -1.62
C ASP A 379 -14.63 -36.88 -2.65
N ALA A 380 -14.66 -37.71 -3.70
CA ALA A 380 -15.61 -37.59 -4.81
C ALA A 380 -17.09 -37.67 -4.42
N HIS A 381 -17.40 -38.23 -3.23
CA HIS A 381 -18.77 -38.41 -2.75
C HIS A 381 -19.13 -37.48 -1.60
N ILE A 382 -18.21 -36.62 -1.16
CA ILE A 382 -18.43 -35.70 -0.04
C ILE A 382 -18.83 -34.35 -0.63
N PRO A 383 -20.03 -33.83 -0.31
CA PRO A 383 -20.39 -32.47 -0.69
C PRO A 383 -19.39 -31.47 -0.13
N ASP A 384 -18.93 -30.52 -0.95
CA ASP A 384 -17.85 -29.59 -0.57
C ASP A 384 -18.08 -28.86 0.77
N HIS A 385 -19.33 -28.57 1.11
CA HIS A 385 -19.71 -27.87 2.35
C HIS A 385 -19.69 -28.74 3.62
N GLU A 386 -19.66 -30.07 3.48
CA GLU A 386 -19.60 -31.01 4.59
C GLU A 386 -18.16 -31.37 4.99
N ILE A 387 -17.18 -31.05 4.13
CA ILE A 387 -15.77 -31.40 4.33
C ILE A 387 -15.24 -30.92 5.69
N GLU A 388 -15.55 -29.67 6.07
CA GLU A 388 -15.02 -29.09 7.31
C GLU A 388 -15.51 -29.83 8.55
N GLU A 389 -16.82 -30.06 8.65
CA GLU A 389 -17.42 -30.69 9.83
C GLU A 389 -17.11 -32.19 9.87
N GLN A 390 -17.15 -32.88 8.72
CA GLN A 390 -16.89 -34.33 8.66
C GLN A 390 -15.44 -34.69 8.99
N TYR A 391 -14.48 -33.81 8.65
CA TYR A 391 -13.05 -34.03 8.87
C TYR A 391 -12.45 -33.09 9.92
N LYS A 392 -13.28 -32.51 10.80
CA LYS A 392 -12.88 -31.56 11.82
C LYS A 392 -11.65 -32.00 12.64
N GLU A 393 -11.63 -33.26 13.06
CA GLU A 393 -10.54 -33.87 13.85
C GLU A 393 -9.35 -34.34 13.01
N SER A 394 -9.43 -34.27 11.68
CA SER A 394 -8.39 -34.71 10.75
C SER A 394 -7.53 -33.56 10.22
N TRP A 395 -7.92 -32.31 10.47
CA TRP A 395 -7.12 -31.14 10.15
C TRP A 395 -5.93 -31.04 11.11
N PHE A 396 -4.75 -30.78 10.56
CA PHE A 396 -3.54 -30.53 11.34
C PHE A 396 -2.84 -29.27 10.86
N THR A 397 -2.20 -28.56 11.79
CA THR A 397 -1.47 -27.33 11.48
C THR A 397 -0.31 -27.61 10.53
N LEU A 398 -0.22 -26.82 9.45
CA LEU A 398 0.94 -26.70 8.59
C LEU A 398 1.65 -25.37 8.89
N ILE A 399 0.87 -24.30 9.01
CA ILE A 399 1.35 -22.97 9.40
C ILE A 399 0.53 -22.53 10.63
N PRO A 400 1.18 -22.30 11.79
CA PRO A 400 0.49 -21.73 12.95
C PRO A 400 0.01 -20.31 12.64
N ARG A 401 -0.88 -19.77 13.48
CA ARG A 401 -1.42 -18.42 13.27
C ARG A 401 -0.27 -17.42 13.21
N SER A 402 -0.09 -16.79 12.05
CA SER A 402 1.06 -15.97 11.69
C SER A 402 0.59 -14.64 11.13
N ARG A 403 1.32 -13.57 11.45
CA ARG A 403 1.00 -12.22 11.00
C ARG A 403 1.14 -12.09 9.49
N LEU A 404 0.19 -11.41 8.86
CA LEU A 404 0.28 -11.01 7.46
C LEU A 404 0.48 -9.50 7.33
N GLY A 405 1.00 -9.09 6.18
CA GLY A 405 1.24 -7.72 5.77
C GLY A 405 0.48 -7.35 4.50
N PRO A 406 0.36 -6.05 4.21
CA PRO A 406 -0.31 -5.56 3.02
C PRO A 406 0.50 -5.87 1.76
N ASP A 407 -0.18 -6.18 0.66
CA ASP A 407 0.41 -6.22 -0.69
C ASP A 407 1.77 -6.96 -0.74
N SER A 408 1.83 -8.15 -0.14
CA SER A 408 3.07 -8.91 0.07
C SER A 408 2.88 -10.41 -0.13
N LEU A 409 3.96 -11.09 -0.51
CA LEU A 409 4.08 -12.54 -0.45
C LEU A 409 4.54 -12.94 0.96
N HIS A 410 3.93 -13.98 1.53
CA HIS A 410 4.32 -14.58 2.79
C HIS A 410 4.70 -16.03 2.49
N VAL A 411 5.99 -16.30 2.48
CA VAL A 411 6.57 -17.57 2.05
C VAL A 411 7.04 -18.35 3.27
N TYR A 412 6.54 -19.56 3.39
CA TYR A 412 6.86 -20.51 4.46
C TYR A 412 7.63 -21.66 3.81
N ASP A 413 8.87 -21.88 4.22
CA ASP A 413 9.73 -22.93 3.71
C ASP A 413 9.96 -24.03 4.76
N ALA A 414 9.76 -25.29 4.38
CA ALA A 414 10.01 -26.42 5.26
C ALA A 414 11.48 -26.51 5.68
N ASP A 415 12.41 -26.20 4.77
CA ASP A 415 13.87 -26.21 5.03
C ASP A 415 14.31 -25.13 6.03
N LEU A 416 13.44 -24.17 6.34
CA LEU A 416 13.66 -23.12 7.34
C LEU A 416 12.87 -23.37 8.64
N ASP A 417 12.30 -24.56 8.81
CA ASP A 417 11.43 -24.94 9.93
C ASP A 417 10.20 -24.02 10.09
N GLN A 418 9.73 -23.42 8.99
CA GLN A 418 8.56 -22.52 8.98
C GLN A 418 7.23 -23.24 8.69
N ILE A 419 7.29 -24.54 8.38
CA ILE A 419 6.13 -25.40 8.21
C ILE A 419 6.23 -26.50 9.27
N GLU A 420 5.15 -26.72 10.02
CA GLU A 420 5.10 -27.82 10.99
C GLU A 420 5.30 -29.17 10.27
N SER A 421 6.16 -30.02 10.84
CA SER A 421 6.50 -31.32 10.26
C SER A 421 5.25 -32.14 9.97
N CYS A 422 5.08 -32.53 8.71
CA CYS A 422 4.03 -33.43 8.26
C CYS A 422 4.57 -34.84 7.98
N GLU A 423 5.64 -35.26 8.66
CA GLU A 423 6.20 -36.61 8.53
C GLU A 423 5.12 -37.69 8.75
N GLY A 424 5.08 -38.68 7.85
CA GLY A 424 4.05 -39.73 7.85
C GLY A 424 2.64 -39.27 7.45
N ARG A 425 2.45 -38.00 7.07
CA ARG A 425 1.16 -37.43 6.68
C ARG A 425 1.17 -36.96 5.23
N LYS A 426 0.17 -37.40 4.46
CA LYS A 426 -0.16 -36.83 3.14
C LYS A 426 -1.05 -35.60 3.30
N VAL A 427 -1.16 -34.80 2.25
CA VAL A 427 -2.07 -33.64 2.18
C VAL A 427 -2.79 -33.68 0.83
N SER A 428 -4.13 -33.72 0.86
CA SER A 428 -4.98 -33.56 -0.33
C SER A 428 -5.80 -32.27 -0.30
N HIS A 429 -6.00 -31.68 0.88
CA HIS A 429 -6.72 -30.44 1.08
C HIS A 429 -5.95 -29.52 2.02
N VAL A 430 -6.09 -28.22 1.81
CA VAL A 430 -5.61 -27.19 2.75
C VAL A 430 -6.77 -26.29 3.14
N LYS A 431 -6.80 -25.89 4.42
CA LYS A 431 -7.72 -24.89 4.95
C LYS A 431 -6.90 -23.66 5.32
N VAL A 432 -7.30 -22.52 4.78
CA VAL A 432 -6.68 -21.22 5.07
C VAL A 432 -7.68 -20.41 5.88
N THR A 433 -7.33 -20.17 7.14
CA THR A 433 -8.12 -19.38 8.08
C THR A 433 -7.49 -18.00 8.22
N ILE A 434 -8.27 -16.94 8.05
CA ILE A 434 -7.85 -15.55 8.17
C ILE A 434 -8.51 -14.89 9.39
N TYR A 435 -7.80 -13.94 10.02
CA TYR A 435 -8.24 -13.30 11.25
C TYR A 435 -8.15 -11.76 11.14
N PRO A 436 -9.16 -11.00 11.61
CA PRO A 436 -10.52 -11.48 11.92
C PRO A 436 -11.35 -11.80 10.67
N ASP A 437 -10.98 -11.18 9.54
CA ASP A 437 -11.58 -11.25 8.21
C ASP A 437 -10.60 -10.52 7.24
N GLY A 438 -10.92 -10.42 5.95
CA GLY A 438 -10.12 -9.68 4.97
C GLY A 438 -9.97 -10.41 3.65
N GLY A 439 -8.94 -10.07 2.86
CA GLY A 439 -8.73 -10.68 1.55
C GLY A 439 -7.32 -11.20 1.25
N LEU A 440 -7.28 -12.25 0.43
CA LEU A 440 -6.09 -12.88 -0.13
C LEU A 440 -6.16 -12.87 -1.66
N SER A 441 -5.03 -12.62 -2.31
CA SER A 441 -4.90 -12.69 -3.76
C SER A 441 -4.65 -14.11 -4.22
N ARG A 442 -3.63 -14.78 -3.65
CA ARG A 442 -3.24 -16.14 -4.04
C ARG A 442 -2.81 -17.00 -2.85
N VAL A 443 -2.97 -18.30 -3.02
CA VAL A 443 -2.40 -19.34 -2.16
C VAL A 443 -1.64 -20.29 -3.07
N ARG A 444 -0.38 -20.59 -2.73
CA ARG A 444 0.43 -21.60 -3.42
C ARG A 444 0.89 -22.65 -2.43
N VAL A 445 0.73 -23.92 -2.80
CA VAL A 445 1.23 -25.05 -2.03
C VAL A 445 2.15 -25.83 -2.93
N TYR A 446 3.43 -25.88 -2.57
CA TYR A 446 4.44 -26.64 -3.28
C TYR A 446 4.80 -27.88 -2.47
N GLY A 447 4.95 -29.00 -3.17
CA GLY A 447 5.41 -30.24 -2.58
C GLY A 447 5.79 -31.30 -3.60
N PHE A 448 6.18 -32.46 -3.11
CA PHE A 448 6.37 -33.66 -3.90
C PHE A 448 5.03 -34.37 -4.02
N GLY A 449 4.46 -34.42 -5.22
CA GLY A 449 3.20 -35.13 -5.49
C GLY A 449 3.43 -36.62 -5.73
N ASP A 450 2.40 -37.44 -5.51
CA ASP A 450 2.33 -38.75 -6.16
C ASP A 450 2.15 -38.51 -7.69
N ASP A 451 2.92 -39.23 -8.52
CA ASP A 451 2.88 -39.05 -9.98
C ASP A 451 1.44 -39.18 -10.47
N VAL A 452 0.85 -38.08 -10.92
CA VAL A 452 -0.36 -38.15 -11.72
C VAL A 452 0.09 -38.68 -13.08
N CYS A 453 -0.04 -40.00 -13.26
CA CYS A 453 0.06 -40.62 -14.57
C CYS A 453 -0.80 -39.82 -15.56
N TYR A 454 -0.15 -39.07 -16.45
CA TYR A 454 -0.78 -38.56 -17.66
C TYR A 454 -1.15 -39.77 -18.53
N SER A 455 -2.26 -40.45 -18.23
CA SER A 455 -2.96 -41.24 -19.21
C SER A 455 -3.58 -40.25 -20.21
N ARG A 456 -2.90 -40.11 -21.34
CA ARG A 456 -3.40 -39.44 -22.55
C ARG A 456 -4.89 -39.68 -22.75
N LEU A 457 -5.66 -38.61 -22.88
CA LEU A 457 -6.86 -38.56 -23.71
C LEU A 457 -6.83 -37.28 -24.53
#